data_AF-A0A9W4WW41-F1
#
_entry.id   AF-A0A9W4WW41-F1
#
_cell.length_a   1.000
_cell.length_b   1.000
_cell.length_c   1.000
_cell.angle_alpha   90.00
_cell.angle_beta   90.00
_cell.angle_gamma   90.00
#
_symmetry.space_group_name_H-M   'P 1'
#
loop_
_entity.id
_entity.type
_entity.pdbx_description
1 polymer ?
#
loop_
_entity_poly.entity_id
_entity_poly.type
_entity_poly.pdbx_seq_one_letter_code
_entity_poly.pdbx_strand_id
1 'polypeptide(L)'
;MKLLTSEKKNHAFTPKYKPNFKQIEREKRIFLKEFSSKYGYNGKIDQIRETEYPQLNKCVYLDHTGSTVFAKSTVTNFMNDLTNNLYGNPHSNSPSSQASSRRIAEVRKRILKFFDTNEQDYSVIFTQNATASAKLVGEMFPWSKRSSYKYLRESHNSINGLRRFPEQIDADFQTVTEDELFHEL
;
A
#
# COMPACT_ATOMS: atom_id res chain seq x y z
N MET A 1 2.44 19.89 -30.85
CA MET A 1 2.99 18.53 -30.63
C MET A 1 2.02 17.53 -31.25
N LYS A 2 2.30 17.07 -32.48
CA LYS A 2 1.44 16.13 -33.21
C LYS A 2 1.62 14.73 -32.61
N LEU A 3 0.54 14.15 -32.10
CA LEU A 3 0.48 12.74 -31.73
C LEU A 3 0.54 11.92 -33.02
N LEU A 4 1.70 11.33 -33.31
CA LEU A 4 1.84 10.28 -34.31
C LEU A 4 1.16 9.02 -33.76
N THR A 5 -0.09 8.80 -34.15
CA THR A 5 -0.75 7.50 -33.99
C THR A 5 -0.14 6.55 -35.01
N SER A 6 0.89 5.79 -34.61
CA SER A 6 1.30 4.63 -35.40
C SER A 6 0.21 3.56 -35.26
N GLU A 7 -0.50 3.26 -36.33
CA GLU A 7 -1.38 2.09 -36.43
C GLU A 7 -0.54 0.81 -36.30
N LYS A 8 -0.29 0.36 -35.07
CA LYS A 8 0.18 -1.00 -34.82
C LYS A 8 -0.99 -1.93 -35.09
N LYS A 9 -0.90 -2.71 -36.16
CA LYS A 9 -1.80 -3.83 -36.47
C LYS A 9 -1.94 -4.72 -35.23
N ASN A 10 -3.10 -4.64 -34.56
CA ASN A 10 -3.48 -5.53 -33.47
C ASN A 10 -3.51 -6.98 -33.98
N HIS A 11 -2.40 -7.70 -33.82
CA HIS A 11 -2.45 -9.15 -33.86
C HIS A 11 -3.26 -9.57 -32.63
N ALA A 12 -4.48 -10.04 -32.86
CA ALA A 12 -5.33 -10.56 -31.81
C ALA A 12 -4.56 -11.68 -31.09
N PHE A 13 -4.13 -11.42 -29.85
CA PHE A 13 -3.51 -12.42 -29.00
C PHE A 13 -4.51 -13.57 -28.85
N THR A 14 -4.19 -14.70 -29.48
CA THR A 14 -4.95 -15.94 -29.31
C THR A 14 -4.20 -16.78 -28.29
N PRO A 15 -4.71 -16.93 -27.06
CA PRO A 15 -4.03 -17.72 -26.05
C PRO A 15 -3.89 -19.17 -26.54
N LYS A 16 -2.66 -19.67 -26.59
CA LYS A 16 -2.36 -21.08 -26.93
C LYS A 16 -2.94 -22.06 -25.90
N TYR A 17 -3.14 -21.60 -24.67
CA TYR A 17 -3.73 -22.37 -23.59
C TYR A 17 -5.25 -22.18 -23.56
N LYS A 18 -6.00 -23.30 -23.67
CA LYS A 18 -7.44 -23.34 -23.46
C LYS A 18 -7.72 -24.02 -22.11
N PRO A 19 -8.00 -23.27 -21.04
CA PRO A 19 -8.26 -23.87 -19.73
C PRO A 19 -9.51 -24.75 -19.77
N ASN A 20 -9.40 -25.95 -19.20
CA ASN A 20 -10.55 -26.80 -18.91
C ASN A 20 -11.18 -26.35 -17.58
N PHE A 21 -12.12 -25.42 -17.64
CA PHE A 21 -12.78 -24.86 -16.44
C PHE A 21 -13.48 -25.92 -15.57
N LYS A 22 -14.02 -26.99 -16.17
CA LYS A 22 -14.64 -28.09 -15.40
C LYS A 22 -13.61 -28.85 -14.57
N GLN A 23 -12.44 -29.09 -15.15
CA GLN A 23 -11.33 -29.74 -14.46
C GLN A 23 -10.79 -28.85 -13.33
N ILE A 24 -10.56 -27.56 -13.62
CA ILE A 24 -10.09 -26.59 -12.62
C ILE A 24 -11.05 -26.51 -11.43
N GLU A 25 -12.37 -26.43 -11.66
CA GLU A 25 -13.37 -26.41 -10.59
C GLU A 25 -13.40 -27.70 -9.77
N ARG A 26 -13.15 -28.85 -10.40
CA ARG A 26 -13.04 -30.13 -9.71
C ARG A 26 -11.79 -30.17 -8.83
N GLU A 27 -10.64 -29.79 -9.37
CA GLU A 27 -9.35 -29.75 -8.67
C GLU A 27 -9.40 -28.77 -7.50
N LYS A 28 -9.98 -27.58 -7.70
CA LYS A 28 -10.21 -26.60 -6.64
C LYS A 28 -11.05 -27.17 -5.50
N ARG A 29 -12.14 -27.88 -5.79
CA ARG A 29 -12.98 -28.53 -4.76
C ARG A 29 -12.20 -29.58 -3.96
N ILE A 30 -11.38 -30.39 -4.63
CA ILE A 30 -10.54 -31.39 -3.95
C ILE A 30 -9.52 -30.69 -3.05
N PHE A 31 -8.84 -29.68 -3.58
CA PHE A 31 -7.88 -28.87 -2.83
C PHE A 31 -8.51 -28.22 -1.58
N LEU A 32 -9.68 -27.58 -1.72
CA LEU A 32 -10.34 -26.94 -0.59
C LEU A 32 -10.84 -27.94 0.45
N LYS A 33 -11.24 -29.16 0.07
CA LYS A 33 -11.58 -30.21 1.04
C LYS A 33 -10.40 -30.56 1.95
N GLU A 34 -9.19 -30.62 1.40
CA GLU A 34 -8.00 -31.02 2.14
C GLU A 34 -7.34 -29.85 2.88
N PHE A 35 -7.29 -28.66 2.26
CA PHE A 35 -6.48 -27.53 2.73
C PHE A 35 -7.29 -26.34 3.25
N SER A 36 -8.64 -26.38 3.24
CA SER A 36 -9.47 -25.23 3.67
C SER A 36 -9.06 -24.67 5.03
N SER A 37 -8.74 -25.49 6.02
CA SER A 37 -8.33 -25.01 7.35
C SER A 37 -7.05 -24.19 7.38
N LYS A 38 -6.19 -24.28 6.35
CA LYS A 38 -4.91 -23.58 6.23
C LYS A 38 -4.86 -22.58 5.08
N TYR A 39 -5.74 -22.73 4.09
CA TYR A 39 -5.75 -21.91 2.88
C TYR A 39 -6.89 -20.91 2.88
N GLY A 40 -6.62 -19.72 2.33
CA GLY A 40 -7.68 -18.79 1.95
C GLY A 40 -8.59 -18.38 3.10
N TYR A 41 -8.01 -18.07 4.27
CA TYR A 41 -8.75 -17.64 5.46
C TYR A 41 -9.79 -18.68 5.92
N ASN A 42 -9.33 -19.91 6.19
CA ASN A 42 -10.16 -21.05 6.56
C ASN A 42 -11.17 -21.42 5.46
N GLY A 43 -10.73 -21.39 4.19
CA GLY A 43 -11.54 -21.73 3.02
C GLY A 43 -12.54 -20.66 2.59
N LYS A 44 -12.50 -19.47 3.19
CA LYS A 44 -13.48 -18.39 2.95
C LYS A 44 -13.10 -17.44 1.83
N ILE A 45 -11.94 -17.60 1.20
CA ILE A 45 -11.43 -16.65 0.20
C ILE A 45 -12.41 -16.38 -0.95
N ASP A 46 -13.12 -17.41 -1.42
CA ASP A 46 -14.11 -17.24 -2.48
C ASP A 46 -15.32 -16.43 -2.00
N GLN A 47 -15.81 -16.72 -0.80
CA GLN A 47 -16.90 -15.98 -0.16
C GLN A 47 -16.49 -14.52 0.10
N ILE A 48 -15.26 -14.28 0.57
CA ILE A 48 -14.70 -12.94 0.77
C ILE A 48 -14.64 -12.21 -0.57
N ARG A 49 -14.14 -12.84 -1.62
CA ARG A 49 -14.08 -12.25 -2.96
C ARG A 49 -15.46 -11.86 -3.47
N GLU A 50 -16.43 -12.77 -3.38
CA GLU A 50 -17.80 -12.54 -3.82
C GLU A 50 -18.49 -11.40 -3.05
N THR A 51 -18.28 -11.35 -1.73
CA THR A 51 -18.95 -10.39 -0.83
C THR A 51 -18.30 -9.01 -0.86
N GLU A 52 -16.97 -8.96 -0.76
CA GLU A 52 -16.19 -7.73 -0.60
C GLU A 52 -15.69 -7.14 -1.92
N TYR A 53 -15.57 -7.95 -2.97
CA TYR A 53 -14.96 -7.53 -4.24
C TYR A 53 -15.79 -7.91 -5.48
N PRO A 54 -17.10 -7.57 -5.53
CA PRO A 54 -17.98 -7.95 -6.63
C PRO A 54 -17.52 -7.41 -8.01
N GLN A 55 -16.77 -6.30 -8.04
CA GLN A 55 -16.17 -5.74 -9.25
C GLN A 55 -15.16 -6.69 -9.91
N LEU A 56 -14.58 -7.62 -9.16
CA LEU A 56 -13.62 -8.60 -9.67
C LEU A 56 -14.30 -9.84 -10.26
N ASN A 57 -15.64 -9.97 -10.20
CA ASN A 57 -16.33 -11.15 -10.75
C ASN A 57 -16.22 -11.25 -12.28
N LYS A 58 -15.91 -10.14 -12.96
CA LYS A 58 -15.84 -10.07 -14.44
C LYS A 58 -14.41 -9.99 -14.98
N CYS A 59 -13.40 -9.91 -14.12
CA CYS A 59 -12.01 -9.76 -14.56
C CYS A 59 -11.01 -10.39 -13.57
N VAL A 60 -9.83 -10.71 -14.09
CA VAL A 60 -8.68 -11.07 -13.28
C VAL A 60 -7.82 -9.83 -13.11
N TYR A 61 -7.74 -9.30 -11.89
CA TYR A 61 -6.93 -8.14 -11.54
C TYR A 61 -5.62 -8.62 -10.92
N LEU A 62 -4.50 -8.37 -11.61
CA LEU A 62 -3.15 -8.81 -11.19
C LEU A 62 -2.22 -7.64 -10.83
N ASP A 63 -2.77 -6.42 -10.74
CA ASP A 63 -2.00 -5.19 -10.49
C ASP A 63 -2.13 -4.69 -9.03
N HIS A 64 -2.29 -5.64 -8.09
CA HIS A 64 -2.43 -5.33 -6.67
C HIS A 64 -1.20 -4.64 -6.06
N THR A 65 -0.01 -4.80 -6.66
CA THR A 65 1.22 -4.12 -6.25
C THR A 65 1.24 -2.65 -6.67
N GLY A 66 0.57 -2.30 -7.77
CA GLY A 66 0.42 -0.91 -8.22
C GLY A 66 -0.64 -0.18 -7.41
N SER A 67 -1.83 -0.74 -7.31
CA SER A 67 -2.89 -0.24 -6.43
C SER A 67 -3.94 -1.32 -6.18
N THR A 68 -4.18 -1.70 -4.93
CA THR A 68 -5.25 -2.66 -4.64
C THR A 68 -6.63 -2.02 -4.75
N VAL A 69 -7.64 -2.84 -5.05
CA VAL A 69 -9.04 -2.39 -5.05
C VAL A 69 -9.60 -2.31 -3.63
N PHE A 70 -10.52 -1.37 -3.41
CA PHE A 70 -11.21 -1.24 -2.14
C PHE A 70 -12.19 -2.40 -1.92
N ALA A 71 -12.27 -2.87 -0.66
CA ALA A 71 -13.34 -3.74 -0.22
C ALA A 71 -14.65 -2.95 -0.15
N LYS A 72 -15.75 -3.54 -0.62
CA LYS A 72 -17.09 -2.94 -0.63
C LYS A 72 -17.48 -2.43 0.74
N SER A 73 -17.31 -3.24 1.78
CA SER A 73 -17.68 -2.87 3.15
C SER A 73 -16.92 -1.64 3.64
N THR A 74 -15.64 -1.49 3.28
CA THR A 74 -14.83 -0.33 3.70
C THR A 74 -15.39 0.95 3.13
N VAL A 75 -15.72 0.97 1.83
CA VAL A 75 -16.32 2.16 1.19
C VAL A 75 -17.68 2.46 1.78
N THR A 76 -18.56 1.45 1.90
CA THR A 76 -19.91 1.64 2.46
C THR A 76 -19.87 2.15 3.90
N ASN A 77 -19.03 1.55 4.75
CA ASN A 77 -18.92 1.95 6.15
C ASN A 77 -18.31 3.35 6.29
N PHE A 78 -17.30 3.69 5.49
CA PHE A 78 -16.73 5.04 5.48
C PHE A 78 -17.75 6.10 5.07
N MET A 79 -18.51 5.84 4.00
CA MET A 79 -19.56 6.76 3.55
C MET A 79 -20.65 6.91 4.61
N ASN A 80 -21.11 5.82 5.21
CA ASN A 80 -22.10 5.87 6.29
C ASN A 80 -21.57 6.63 7.52
N ASP A 81 -20.31 6.44 7.89
CA ASP A 81 -19.68 7.17 8.99
C ASP A 81 -19.63 8.68 8.70
N LEU A 82 -19.23 9.06 7.49
CA LEU A 82 -19.07 10.45 7.10
C LEU A 82 -20.41 11.19 6.94
N THR A 83 -21.46 10.51 6.48
CA THR A 83 -22.78 11.15 6.28
C THR A 83 -23.63 11.22 7.54
N ASN A 84 -23.39 10.35 8.53
CA ASN A 84 -24.16 10.32 9.78
C ASN A 84 -23.44 11.00 10.96
N ASN A 85 -22.18 11.39 10.81
CA ASN A 85 -21.43 12.10 11.84
C ASN A 85 -20.93 13.45 11.33
N LEU A 86 -21.01 14.47 12.17
CA LEU A 86 -20.44 15.79 11.87
C LEU A 86 -19.01 15.87 12.39
N TYR A 87 -18.05 15.70 11.50
CA TYR A 87 -16.63 15.91 11.77
C TYR A 87 -16.23 17.35 11.42
N GLY A 88 -15.72 18.08 12.41
CA GLY A 88 -15.27 19.47 12.28
C GLY A 88 -13.76 19.60 12.14
N ASN A 89 -13.27 20.82 12.00
CA ASN A 89 -11.84 21.11 12.11
C ASN A 89 -11.34 20.77 13.53
N PRO A 90 -10.40 19.82 13.71
CA PRO A 90 -9.94 19.34 15.02
C PRO A 90 -9.25 20.42 15.89
N HIS A 91 -8.98 21.60 15.34
CA HIS A 91 -8.38 22.74 16.04
C HIS A 91 -9.42 23.77 16.55
N SER A 92 -10.71 23.53 16.32
CA SER A 92 -11.78 24.37 16.88
C SER A 92 -12.24 23.85 18.25
N ASN A 93 -13.01 24.64 19.00
CA ASN A 93 -13.56 24.24 20.32
C ASN A 93 -15.03 23.77 20.26
N SER A 94 -15.46 23.18 19.15
CA SER A 94 -16.83 22.66 18.98
C SER A 94 -16.95 21.16 19.29
N PRO A 95 -18.17 20.63 19.54
CA PRO A 95 -18.38 19.19 19.66
C PRO A 95 -17.91 18.39 18.42
N SER A 96 -18.14 18.93 17.22
CA SER A 96 -17.68 18.31 15.97
C SER A 96 -16.16 18.27 15.82
N SER A 97 -15.45 19.28 16.34
CA SER A 97 -13.99 19.29 16.43
C SER A 97 -13.48 18.18 17.36
N GLN A 98 -14.07 18.07 18.56
CA GLN A 98 -13.71 17.04 19.51
C GLN A 98 -13.95 15.62 18.95
N ALA A 99 -15.03 15.43 18.20
CA ALA A 99 -15.31 14.17 17.49
C ALA A 99 -14.19 13.82 16.50
N SER A 100 -13.75 14.78 15.68
CA SER A 100 -12.61 14.60 14.76
C SER A 100 -11.32 14.26 15.51
N SER A 101 -10.99 15.00 16.57
CA SER A 101 -9.77 14.77 17.38
C SER A 101 -9.78 13.39 18.05
N ARG A 102 -10.92 12.93 18.56
CA ARG A 102 -11.10 11.58 19.11
C ARG A 102 -10.88 10.52 18.02
N ARG A 103 -11.50 10.69 16.85
CA ARG A 103 -11.35 9.76 15.72
C ARG A 103 -9.89 9.66 15.26
N ILE A 104 -9.19 10.78 15.17
CA ILE A 104 -7.75 10.81 14.83
C ILE A 104 -6.93 10.05 15.88
N ALA A 105 -7.18 10.26 17.17
CA ALA A 105 -6.48 9.56 18.25
C ALA A 105 -6.74 8.04 18.23
N GLU A 106 -7.98 7.61 17.98
CA GLU A 106 -8.33 6.20 17.85
C GLU A 106 -7.62 5.53 16.66
N VAL A 107 -7.54 6.21 15.52
CA VAL A 107 -6.82 5.69 14.34
C VAL A 107 -5.32 5.56 14.63
N ARG A 108 -4.71 6.54 15.32
CA ARG A 108 -3.30 6.45 15.74
C ARG A 108 -3.05 5.22 16.61
N LYS A 109 -3.89 5.00 17.63
CA LYS A 109 -3.82 3.81 18.50
C LYS A 109 -3.94 2.51 17.72
N ARG A 110 -4.87 2.46 16.76
CA ARG A 110 -5.07 1.27 15.91
C ARG A 110 -3.86 0.98 15.03
N ILE A 111 -3.22 2.00 14.47
CA ILE A 111 -1.99 1.86 13.68
C ILE A 111 -0.85 1.35 14.54
N LEU A 112 -0.62 1.93 15.72
CA LEU A 112 0.43 1.48 16.63
C LEU A 112 0.22 0.03 17.05
N LYS A 113 -1.02 -0.34 17.41
CA LYS A 113 -1.37 -1.74 17.71
C LYS A 113 -1.13 -2.69 16.54
N PHE A 114 -1.36 -2.25 15.30
CA PHE A 114 -1.11 -3.06 14.11
C PHE A 114 0.39 -3.38 13.94
N PHE A 115 1.26 -2.45 14.32
CA PHE A 115 2.72 -2.62 14.31
C PHE A 115 3.27 -3.14 15.66
N ASP A 116 2.41 -3.68 16.53
CA ASP A 116 2.77 -4.20 17.86
C ASP A 116 3.59 -3.21 18.71
N THR A 117 3.18 -1.95 18.70
CA THR A 117 3.86 -0.85 19.41
C THR A 117 2.87 0.10 20.10
N ASN A 118 3.37 1.14 20.78
CA ASN A 118 2.58 2.07 21.59
C ASN A 118 3.05 3.54 21.48
N GLU A 119 2.29 4.46 22.08
CA GLU A 119 2.50 5.92 21.98
C GLU A 119 3.71 6.44 22.80
N GLN A 120 4.25 5.65 23.71
CA GLN A 120 5.46 6.03 24.48
C GLN A 120 6.71 5.88 23.61
N ASP A 121 6.73 4.86 22.74
CA ASP A 121 7.90 4.51 21.92
C ASP A 121 7.83 5.13 20.51
N TYR A 122 6.62 5.23 19.93
CA TYR A 122 6.43 5.66 18.56
C TYR A 122 5.32 6.70 18.39
N SER A 123 5.52 7.60 17.43
CA SER A 123 4.53 8.57 16.97
C SER A 123 4.03 8.23 15.57
N VAL A 124 2.73 8.37 15.35
CA VAL A 124 2.12 8.23 14.02
C VAL A 124 2.04 9.59 13.35
N ILE A 125 2.60 9.75 12.16
CA ILE A 125 2.49 10.98 11.36
C ILE A 125 1.70 10.66 10.09
N PHE A 126 0.55 11.30 9.93
CA PHE A 126 -0.26 11.15 8.72
C PHE A 126 0.33 11.98 7.59
N THR A 127 0.63 11.32 6.47
CA THR A 127 1.11 11.94 5.23
C THR A 127 0.25 11.48 4.05
N GLN A 128 0.33 12.18 2.92
CA GLN A 128 -0.49 11.86 1.74
C GLN A 128 -0.26 10.44 1.19
N ASN A 129 0.98 9.95 1.21
CA ASN A 129 1.40 8.63 0.74
C ASN A 129 2.85 8.35 1.18
N ALA A 130 3.36 7.14 0.89
CA ALA A 130 4.72 6.73 1.24
C ALA A 130 5.82 7.63 0.64
N THR A 131 5.63 8.15 -0.58
CA THR A 131 6.57 9.09 -1.20
C THR A 131 6.66 10.40 -0.42
N ALA A 132 5.51 10.94 0.01
CA ALA A 132 5.48 12.14 0.85
C ALA A 132 6.12 11.88 2.22
N SER A 133 5.93 10.70 2.81
CA SER A 133 6.62 10.32 4.07
C SER A 133 8.14 10.27 3.89
N ALA A 134 8.63 9.58 2.85
CA ALA A 134 10.05 9.49 2.56
C ALA A 134 10.67 10.87 2.33
N LYS A 135 9.99 11.71 1.53
CA LYS A 135 10.41 13.09 1.29
C LYS A 135 10.46 13.90 2.59
N LEU A 136 9.44 13.82 3.44
CA LEU A 136 9.42 14.53 4.73
C LEU A 136 10.62 14.12 5.61
N VAL A 137 10.96 12.84 5.66
CA VAL A 137 12.16 12.35 6.37
C VAL A 137 13.42 12.97 5.77
N GLY A 138 13.55 12.96 4.44
CA GLY A 138 14.68 13.60 3.75
C GLY A 138 14.78 15.11 4.01
N GLU A 139 13.68 15.85 4.01
CA GLU A 139 13.67 17.30 4.25
C GLU A 139 14.00 17.65 5.71
N MET A 140 13.62 16.80 6.66
CA MET A 140 13.80 17.04 8.09
C MET A 140 15.13 16.50 8.65
N PHE A 141 15.76 15.56 7.95
CA PHE A 141 17.03 15.01 8.39
C PHE A 141 18.10 16.11 8.45
N PRO A 142 18.88 16.22 9.54
CA PRO A 142 19.87 17.28 9.72
C PRO A 142 21.14 17.00 8.92
N TRP A 143 21.03 17.07 7.58
CA TRP A 143 22.14 16.81 6.67
C TRP A 143 23.33 17.73 6.96
N SER A 144 24.52 17.15 6.86
CA SER A 144 25.79 17.88 6.90
C SER A 144 26.77 17.24 5.94
N LYS A 145 27.90 17.92 5.66
CA LYS A 145 29.00 17.34 4.87
C LYS A 145 29.58 16.04 5.44
N ARG A 146 29.27 15.72 6.70
CA ARG A 146 29.67 14.46 7.37
C ARG A 146 28.61 13.37 7.29
N SER A 147 27.44 13.65 6.74
CA SER A 147 26.39 12.67 6.55
C SER A 147 26.77 11.69 5.43
N SER A 148 26.31 10.45 5.56
CA SER A 148 26.34 9.44 4.49
C SER A 148 24.95 8.85 4.32
N TYR A 149 24.47 8.76 3.08
CA TYR A 149 23.19 8.14 2.75
C TYR A 149 23.39 6.85 1.95
N LYS A 150 23.12 5.71 2.59
CA LYS A 150 23.18 4.39 1.96
C LYS A 150 21.76 3.88 1.67
N TYR A 151 21.55 3.34 0.47
CA TYR A 151 20.25 2.79 0.06
C TYR A 151 20.41 1.59 -0.86
N LEU A 152 19.47 0.63 -0.73
CA LEU A 152 19.47 -0.59 -1.56
C LEU A 152 19.21 -0.25 -3.03
N ARG A 153 19.90 -0.93 -3.94
CA ARG A 153 19.70 -0.79 -5.39
C ARG A 153 18.27 -1.06 -5.84
N GLU A 154 17.61 -1.97 -5.15
CA GLU A 154 16.24 -2.44 -5.39
C GLU A 154 15.19 -1.51 -4.77
N SER A 155 15.61 -0.47 -4.04
CA SER A 155 14.71 0.48 -3.41
C SER A 155 13.82 1.18 -4.45
N HIS A 156 12.58 1.47 -4.03
CA HIS A 156 11.65 2.24 -4.84
C HIS A 156 12.20 3.63 -5.15
N ASN A 157 11.80 4.21 -6.30
CA ASN A 157 12.27 5.52 -6.77
C ASN A 157 12.13 6.64 -5.73
N SER A 158 11.12 6.58 -4.87
CA SER A 158 10.91 7.54 -3.78
C SER A 158 12.04 7.55 -2.75
N ILE A 159 12.67 6.39 -2.48
CA ILE A 159 13.83 6.26 -1.60
C ILE A 159 15.09 6.66 -2.36
N ASN A 160 15.28 6.16 -3.59
CA ASN A 160 16.42 6.53 -4.43
C ASN A 160 16.53 8.05 -4.65
N GLY A 161 15.39 8.74 -4.71
CA GLY A 161 15.32 10.19 -4.86
C GLY A 161 15.88 10.97 -3.66
N LEU A 162 15.93 10.38 -2.46
CA LEU A 162 16.47 11.05 -1.27
C LEU A 162 17.96 11.36 -1.38
N ARG A 163 18.70 10.69 -2.28
CA ARG A 163 20.11 11.00 -2.58
C ARG A 163 20.35 12.46 -2.98
N ARG A 164 19.31 13.17 -3.43
CA ARG A 164 19.40 14.59 -3.79
C ARG A 164 19.76 15.49 -2.61
N PHE A 165 19.37 15.12 -1.38
CA PHE A 165 19.68 15.92 -0.20
C PHE A 165 21.17 15.94 0.14
N PRO A 166 21.87 14.79 0.30
CA PRO A 166 23.33 14.80 0.48
C PRO A 166 24.07 15.34 -0.75
N GLU A 167 23.62 15.04 -1.98
CA GLU A 167 24.22 15.54 -3.22
C GLU A 167 24.28 17.09 -3.25
N GLN A 168 23.23 17.78 -2.82
CA GLN A 168 23.17 19.26 -2.82
C GLN A 168 24.20 19.94 -1.91
N ILE A 169 24.75 19.23 -0.93
CA ILE A 169 25.68 19.77 0.05
C ILE A 169 27.07 19.11 -0.02
N ASP A 170 27.35 18.35 -1.08
CA ASP A 170 28.56 17.54 -1.24
C ASP A 170 28.79 16.55 -0.08
N ALA A 171 27.72 15.96 0.45
CA ALA A 171 27.78 14.86 1.41
C ALA A 171 27.75 13.50 0.68
N ASP A 172 28.23 12.47 1.39
CA ASP A 172 28.38 11.13 0.83
C ASP A 172 27.02 10.44 0.61
N PHE A 173 26.92 9.67 -0.48
CA PHE A 173 25.80 8.77 -0.71
C PHE A 173 26.22 7.58 -1.58
N GLN A 174 25.68 6.40 -1.28
CA GLN A 174 26.07 5.16 -1.92
C GLN A 174 24.86 4.26 -2.14
N THR A 175 24.78 3.66 -3.33
CA THR A 175 23.88 2.53 -3.57
C THR A 175 24.58 1.25 -3.15
N VAL A 176 23.91 0.41 -2.38
CA VAL A 176 24.42 -0.88 -1.90
C VAL A 176 23.50 -2.02 -2.30
N THR A 177 24.03 -3.23 -2.33
CA THR A 177 23.29 -4.49 -2.41
C THR A 177 22.89 -4.95 -1.01
N GLU A 178 22.00 -5.95 -0.90
CA GLU A 178 21.64 -6.54 0.39
C GLU A 178 22.87 -7.15 1.08
N ASP A 179 23.73 -7.85 0.34
CA ASP A 179 24.95 -8.46 0.88
C ASP A 179 25.91 -7.40 1.47
N GLU A 180 26.13 -6.31 0.74
CA GLU A 180 26.97 -5.20 1.21
C GLU A 180 26.40 -4.54 2.49
N LEU A 181 25.07 -4.40 2.59
CA LEU A 181 24.43 -3.81 3.77
C LEU A 181 24.65 -4.65 5.03
N PHE A 182 24.58 -5.98 4.93
CA PHE A 182 24.74 -6.88 6.09
C PHE A 182 26.21 -7.12 6.47
N HIS A 183 27.17 -6.81 5.61
CA HIS A 183 28.60 -6.91 5.92
C HIS A 183 29.20 -5.64 6.53
N GLU A 184 28.49 -4.50 6.46
CA GLU A 184 28.94 -3.20 6.97
C GLU A 184 28.30 -2.78 8.31
N LEU A 185 27.32 -3.55 8.81
CA LEU A 185 26.65 -3.36 10.11
C LEU A 185 27.19 -4.32 11.17
#